data_AF-A0A2V8KTK8-F1
#
_entry.id   AF-A0A2V8KTK8-F1
#
_cell.length_a   1.000
_cell.length_b   1.000
_cell.length_c   1.000
_cell.angle_alpha   90.00
_cell.angle_beta   90.00
_cell.angle_gamma   90.00
#
_symmetry.space_group_name_H-M   'P 1'
#
loop_
_entity.id
_entity.type
_entity.pdbx_description
1 polymer ?
#
loop_
_entity_poly.entity_id
_entity_poly.type
_entity_poly.pdbx_seq_one_letter_code
_entity_poly.pdbx_strand_id
1 'polypeptide(L)'
;MAKTQRIAVGAVAYDPKVVTIWEMINDFFRARGIPSDYVLFSNYEAQVEALLSRSIDIAWNTNLAYVRVHRRSGGRCKVLAMRDTDVEFTSILIAGTNTGITSIWDLRGKRLAFG
;
A
#
# COMPACT_ATOMS: atom_id res chain seq x y z
N MET A 1 -29.80 18.49 -5.88
CA MET A 1 -28.93 17.51 -6.57
C MET A 1 -27.92 17.00 -5.57
N ALA A 2 -27.80 15.70 -5.35
CA ALA A 2 -26.76 15.16 -4.49
C ALA A 2 -25.40 15.50 -5.12
N LYS A 3 -24.54 16.19 -4.37
CA LYS A 3 -23.18 16.52 -4.81
C LYS A 3 -22.48 15.20 -5.08
N THR A 4 -22.06 14.93 -6.32
CA THR A 4 -21.27 13.74 -6.63
C THR A 4 -20.00 13.82 -5.77
N GLN A 5 -19.92 12.97 -4.75
CA GLN A 5 -18.81 12.96 -3.83
C GLN A 5 -17.58 12.49 -4.60
N ARG A 6 -16.51 13.29 -4.59
CA ARG A 6 -15.24 12.89 -5.19
C ARG A 6 -14.68 11.71 -4.41
N ILE A 7 -14.21 10.68 -5.11
CA ILE A 7 -13.52 9.54 -4.52
C ILE A 7 -12.09 9.97 -4.20
N ALA A 8 -11.74 10.00 -2.91
CA ALA A 8 -10.39 10.32 -2.46
C ALA A 8 -9.54 9.06 -2.38
N VAL A 9 -8.43 9.03 -3.13
CA VAL A 9 -7.48 7.91 -3.17
C VAL A 9 -6.18 8.31 -2.50
N GLY A 10 -5.83 7.66 -1.38
CA GLY A 10 -4.56 7.87 -0.72
C GLY A 10 -3.42 7.14 -1.42
N ALA A 11 -2.29 7.84 -1.60
CA ALA A 11 -1.05 7.28 -2.11
C ALA A 11 0.17 7.79 -1.33
N VAL A 12 1.17 6.92 -1.10
CA VAL A 12 2.43 7.32 -0.46
C VAL A 12 3.44 7.81 -1.50
N ALA A 13 3.90 9.05 -1.37
CA ALA A 13 4.88 9.69 -2.25
C ALA A 13 6.32 9.34 -1.86
N TYR A 14 6.70 8.06 -2.02
CA TYR A 14 8.05 7.57 -1.69
C TYR A 14 9.11 7.89 -2.77
N ASP A 15 8.67 8.30 -3.96
CA ASP A 15 9.51 8.66 -5.11
C ASP A 15 8.80 9.80 -5.88
N PRO A 16 9.51 10.82 -6.39
CA PRO A 16 8.91 11.91 -7.15
C PRO A 16 7.98 11.45 -8.29
N LYS A 17 8.29 10.31 -8.93
CA LYS A 17 7.47 9.78 -10.03
C LYS A 17 6.05 9.39 -9.61
N VAL A 18 5.82 9.15 -8.32
CA VAL A 18 4.50 8.78 -7.79
C VAL A 18 3.48 9.88 -8.11
N VAL A 19 3.88 11.15 -8.07
CA VAL A 19 2.99 12.28 -8.42
C VAL A 19 2.51 12.14 -9.85
N THR A 20 3.44 12.00 -10.80
CA THR A 20 3.11 11.84 -12.23
C THR A 20 2.23 10.60 -12.50
N ILE A 21 2.50 9.48 -11.82
CA ILE A 21 1.67 8.28 -11.93
C ILE A 21 0.22 8.57 -11.51
N TRP A 22 0.03 9.25 -10.37
CA TRP A 22 -1.32 9.55 -9.86
C TRP A 22 -2.04 10.65 -10.64
N GLU A 23 -1.33 11.62 -11.20
CA GLU A 23 -1.89 12.56 -12.17
C GLU A 23 -2.49 11.81 -13.37
N MET A 24 -1.71 10.91 -13.98
CA MET A 24 -2.17 10.11 -15.12
C MET A 24 -3.36 9.20 -14.78
N ILE A 25 -3.34 8.54 -13.61
CA ILE A 25 -4.46 7.70 -13.15
C ILE A 25 -5.71 8.55 -12.91
N ASN A 26 -5.56 9.72 -12.30
CA ASN A 26 -6.67 10.62 -12.03
C ASN A 26 -7.32 11.13 -13.32
N ASP A 27 -6.51 11.53 -14.31
CA ASP A 27 -6.98 11.94 -15.62
C ASP A 27 -7.71 10.80 -16.35
N PHE A 28 -7.20 9.57 -16.27
CA PHE A 28 -7.84 8.40 -16.84
C PHE A 28 -9.26 8.16 -16.29
N PHE A 29 -9.46 8.30 -14.97
CA PHE A 29 -10.76 8.14 -14.33
C PHE A 29 -11.70 9.33 -14.60
N ARG A 30 -11.17 10.56 -14.58
CA ARG A 30 -11.94 11.78 -14.87
C ARG A 30 -12.46 11.79 -16.30
N ALA A 31 -11.66 11.35 -17.27
CA ALA A 31 -12.08 11.19 -18.67
C ALA A 31 -13.26 10.20 -18.83
N ARG A 32 -13.52 9.34 -17.85
CA ARG A 32 -14.62 8.38 -17.80
C ARG A 32 -15.78 8.81 -16.90
N GLY A 33 -15.80 10.08 -16.48
CA GLY A 33 -16.85 10.63 -15.63
C GLY A 33 -16.79 10.16 -14.18
N ILE A 34 -15.68 9.57 -13.74
CA ILE A 34 -15.46 9.19 -12.33
C ILE A 34 -14.73 10.35 -11.65
N PRO A 35 -15.39 11.12 -10.78
CA PRO A 35 -14.75 12.23 -10.10
C PRO A 35 -13.86 11.70 -8.98
N SER A 36 -12.57 11.55 -9.26
CA SER A 36 -11.55 11.14 -8.27
C SER A 36 -10.61 12.29 -7.94
N ASP A 37 -9.95 12.18 -6.79
CA ASP A 37 -8.76 12.96 -6.45
C ASP A 37 -7.77 12.07 -5.69
N TYR A 38 -6.49 12.41 -5.74
CA TYR A 38 -5.47 11.68 -4.96
C TYR A 38 -4.92 12.55 -3.83
N VAL A 39 -4.65 11.91 -2.69
CA VAL A 39 -4.07 12.53 -1.50
C VAL A 39 -2.72 11.90 -1.25
N LEU A 40 -1.67 12.73 -1.22
CA LEU A 40 -0.31 12.25 -1.02
C LEU A 40 0.03 12.19 0.47
N PHE A 41 0.61 11.06 0.88
CA PHE A 41 1.13 10.83 2.22
C PHE A 41 2.65 10.62 2.17
N SER A 42 3.34 11.02 3.24
CA SER A 42 4.79 10.77 3.37
C SER A 42 5.11 9.34 3.82
N ASN A 43 4.15 8.63 4.42
CA ASN A 43 4.32 7.26 4.92
C ASN A 43 3.00 6.48 4.95
N TYR A 44 3.11 5.15 5.05
CA TYR A 44 1.95 4.25 5.06
C TYR A 44 1.15 4.35 6.36
N GLU A 45 1.78 4.63 7.51
CA GLU A 45 1.10 4.85 8.79
C GLU A 45 0.01 5.92 8.66
N ALA A 46 0.36 7.10 8.15
CA ALA A 46 -0.56 8.22 7.99
C ALA A 46 -1.69 7.91 7.00
N GLN A 47 -1.38 7.26 5.88
CA GLN A 47 -2.38 6.81 4.92
C GLN A 47 -3.36 5.79 5.54
N VAL A 48 -2.84 4.84 6.33
CA VAL A 48 -3.65 3.83 7.01
C VAL A 48 -4.59 4.48 8.02
N GLU A 49 -4.12 5.43 8.82
CA GLU A 49 -5.00 6.19 9.72
C GLU A 49 -6.07 6.94 8.94
N ALA A 50 -5.71 7.63 7.86
CA ALA A 50 -6.65 8.36 7.01
C ALA A 50 -7.73 7.45 6.40
N LEU A 51 -7.38 6.22 6.00
CA LEU A 51 -8.36 5.25 5.50
C LEU A 51 -9.30 4.79 6.61
N LEU A 52 -8.75 4.45 7.79
CA LEU A 52 -9.54 3.93 8.90
C LEU A 52 -10.44 5.00 9.53
N SER A 53 -10.04 6.27 9.50
CA SER A 53 -10.86 7.42 9.90
C SER A 53 -11.86 7.87 8.82
N ARG A 54 -11.83 7.26 7.62
CA ARG A 54 -12.64 7.64 6.45
C ARG A 54 -12.34 9.04 5.92
N SER A 55 -11.12 9.53 6.12
CA SER A 55 -10.62 10.76 5.49
C SER A 55 -10.27 10.56 4.01
N ILE A 56 -10.00 9.31 3.61
CA ILE A 56 -9.91 8.87 2.22
C ILE A 56 -10.82 7.64 2.01
N ASP A 57 -11.25 7.41 0.77
CA ASP A 57 -12.15 6.31 0.42
C ASP A 57 -11.39 5.04 0.03
N ILE A 58 -10.26 5.21 -0.66
CA ILE A 58 -9.41 4.12 -1.17
C ILE A 58 -7.96 4.41 -0.77
N ALA A 59 -7.19 3.38 -0.47
CA ALA A 59 -5.76 3.51 -0.22
C ALA A 59 -4.96 2.58 -1.13
N TRP A 60 -3.97 3.14 -1.83
CA TRP A 60 -2.96 2.37 -2.54
C TRP A 60 -1.93 1.85 -1.56
N ASN A 61 -2.18 0.64 -1.05
CA ASN A 61 -1.38 0.02 -0.01
C ASN A 61 -0.28 -0.89 -0.56
N THR A 62 0.85 -0.94 0.12
CA THR A 62 1.78 -2.09 0.05
C THR A 62 1.25 -3.27 0.87
N ASN A 63 1.91 -4.42 0.75
CA ASN A 63 1.59 -5.65 1.47
C ASN A 63 1.42 -5.46 3.00
N LEU A 64 2.36 -4.79 3.68
CA LEU A 64 2.27 -4.58 5.13
C LEU A 64 1.19 -3.57 5.53
N ALA A 65 1.01 -2.50 4.74
CA ALA A 65 -0.07 -1.55 4.95
C ALA A 65 -1.44 -2.21 4.78
N TYR A 66 -1.59 -3.09 3.78
CA TYR A 66 -2.78 -3.92 3.58
C TYR A 66 -3.05 -4.82 4.80
N VAL A 67 -2.06 -5.59 5.26
CA VAL A 67 -2.24 -6.47 6.44
C VAL A 67 -2.65 -5.66 7.67
N ARG A 68 -2.07 -4.48 7.87
CA ARG A 68 -2.44 -3.57 8.97
C ARG A 68 -3.89 -3.12 8.87
N VAL A 69 -4.34 -2.66 7.69
CA VAL A 69 -5.73 -2.26 7.44
C VAL A 69 -6.69 -3.43 7.61
N HIS A 70 -6.37 -4.59 7.05
CA HIS A 70 -7.21 -5.77 7.11
C HIS A 70 -7.46 -6.20 8.57
N ARG A 71 -6.39 -6.29 9.37
CA ARG A 71 -6.49 -6.63 10.80
C ARG A 71 -7.27 -5.60 11.59
N ARG A 72 -6.95 -4.30 11.45
CA ARG A 72 -7.58 -3.22 12.23
C ARG A 72 -9.03 -2.95 11.83
N SER A 73 -9.38 -3.20 10.58
CA SER A 73 -10.77 -3.08 10.11
C SER A 73 -11.61 -4.33 10.37
N GLY A 74 -11.02 -5.43 10.85
CA GLY A 74 -11.71 -6.72 10.96
C GLY A 74 -12.23 -7.20 9.59
N GLY A 75 -11.49 -6.94 8.52
CA GLY A 75 -11.89 -7.29 7.16
C GLY A 75 -13.02 -6.44 6.55
N ARG A 76 -13.40 -5.32 7.18
CA ARG A 76 -14.39 -4.38 6.61
C ARG A 76 -13.85 -3.64 5.38
N CYS A 77 -12.57 -3.24 5.39
CA CYS A 77 -11.93 -2.71 4.20
C CYS A 77 -11.65 -3.87 3.23
N LYS A 78 -12.17 -3.76 2.00
CA LYS A 78 -12.05 -4.79 0.96
C LYS A 78 -10.94 -4.46 -0.03
N VAL A 79 -10.34 -5.50 -0.61
CA VAL A 79 -9.39 -5.37 -1.72
C VAL A 79 -10.19 -5.11 -2.98
N LEU A 80 -9.83 -4.05 -3.72
CA LEU A 80 -10.47 -3.70 -5.00
C LEU A 80 -9.71 -4.27 -6.18
N ALA A 81 -8.38 -4.11 -6.16
CA ALA A 81 -7.49 -4.56 -7.20
C ALA A 81 -6.08 -4.77 -6.64
N MET A 82 -5.28 -5.55 -7.36
CA MET A 82 -3.86 -5.76 -7.18
C MET A 82 -3.24 -5.86 -8.57
N ARG A 83 -2.01 -5.38 -8.75
CA ARG A 83 -1.33 -5.55 -10.05
C ARG A 83 -0.92 -7.00 -10.20
N ASP A 84 -0.95 -7.52 -11.43
CA ASP A 84 -0.53 -8.90 -11.72
C ASP A 84 0.89 -9.18 -11.22
N THR A 85 1.79 -8.20 -11.31
CA THR A 85 3.17 -8.29 -10.83
C THR A 85 3.31 -8.42 -9.31
N ASP A 86 2.29 -8.02 -8.54
CA ASP A 86 2.32 -8.10 -7.08
C ASP A 86 1.76 -9.43 -6.54
N VAL A 87 1.03 -10.19 -7.37
CA VAL A 87 0.36 -11.45 -6.98
C VAL A 87 1.39 -12.49 -6.51
N GLU A 88 2.49 -12.61 -7.23
CA GLU A 88 3.54 -13.63 -7.00
C GLU A 88 4.73 -13.06 -6.23
N PHE A 89 4.59 -11.89 -5.60
CA PHE A 89 5.72 -11.26 -4.92
C PHE A 89 6.14 -12.07 -3.67
N THR A 90 7.37 -12.57 -3.68
CA THR A 90 7.95 -13.35 -2.57
C THR A 90 9.10 -12.62 -1.88
N SER A 91 9.22 -12.81 -0.57
CA SER A 91 10.38 -12.35 0.19
C SER A 91 11.50 -13.40 0.16
N ILE A 92 12.74 -12.92 0.06
CA ILE A 92 13.95 -13.75 0.16
C ILE A 92 14.71 -13.33 1.40
N LEU A 93 15.17 -14.30 2.17
CA LEU A 93 16.10 -14.07 3.29
C LEU A 93 17.52 -14.28 2.78
N ILE A 94 18.36 -13.25 2.93
CA ILE A 94 19.76 -13.30 2.53
C ILE A 94 20.60 -13.48 3.79
N ALA A 95 21.35 -14.59 3.85
CA ALA A 95 22.31 -14.86 4.91
C ALA A 95 23.72 -14.44 4.47
N GLY A 96 24.49 -13.85 5.38
CA GLY A 96 25.90 -13.56 5.13
C GLY A 96 26.70 -14.86 5.01
N THR A 97 27.70 -14.87 4.13
CA THR A 97 28.50 -16.07 3.78
C THR A 97 29.20 -16.71 4.99
N ASN A 98 29.54 -15.93 6.02
CA ASN A 98 30.26 -16.40 7.21
C ASN A 98 29.36 -16.54 8.45
N THR A 99 28.04 -16.63 8.28
CA THR A 99 27.09 -16.70 9.41
C THR A 99 26.78 -18.12 9.87
N GLY A 100 27.10 -19.14 9.06
CA GLY A 100 26.70 -20.53 9.30
C GLY A 100 25.21 -20.81 9.14
N ILE A 101 24.42 -19.83 8.68
CA ILE A 101 22.98 -19.97 8.43
C ILE A 101 22.79 -20.65 7.07
N THR A 102 22.18 -21.83 7.08
CA THR A 102 21.91 -22.64 5.87
C THR A 102 20.43 -22.99 5.72
N SER A 103 19.64 -22.79 6.77
CA SER A 103 18.20 -23.03 6.78
C SER A 103 17.46 -21.97 7.61
N ILE A 104 16.12 -21.92 7.48
CA ILE A 104 15.28 -21.02 8.29
C ILE A 104 15.34 -21.32 9.79
N TRP A 105 15.67 -22.56 10.17
CA TRP A 105 15.75 -22.98 11.56
C TRP A 105 16.93 -22.35 12.29
N ASP A 106 18.01 -22.04 11.55
CA ASP A 106 19.24 -21.42 12.08
C ASP A 106 19.01 -19.96 12.51
N LEU A 107 17.89 -19.36 12.11
CA LEU A 107 17.50 -18.00 12.49
C LEU A 107 17.03 -17.90 13.95
N ARG A 108 16.74 -19.03 14.62
CA ARG A 108 16.25 -19.02 16.00
C ARG A 108 17.27 -18.36 16.92
N GLY A 109 16.82 -17.31 17.63
CA GLY A 109 17.67 -16.55 18.55
C GLY A 109 18.66 -15.60 17.87
N LYS A 110 18.63 -15.47 16.53
CA LYS A 110 19.42 -14.49 15.78
C LYS A 110 18.65 -13.18 15.61
N ARG A 111 19.38 -12.12 15.27
CA ARG A 111 18.81 -10.82 14.90
C ARG A 111 18.53 -10.82 13.40
N LEU A 112 17.30 -10.48 13.02
CA LEU A 112 16.88 -10.31 11.64
C LEU A 112 16.64 -8.83 11.37
N ALA A 113 17.17 -8.33 10.26
CA ALA A 113 16.90 -6.98 9.78
C ALA A 113 15.86 -7.04 8.65
N PHE A 114 14.98 -6.05 8.61
CA PHE A 114 14.01 -5.84 7.54
C PHE A 114 14.29 -4.48 6.89
N GLY A 115 14.00 -4.38 5.59
CA GLY A 115 14.03 -3.13 4.82
C GLY A 115 12.67 -2.49 4.71
#